data_AF-A0AAW1AGE8-F1
#
_entry.id   AF-A0AAW1AGE8-F1
#
_cell.length_a   1.000
_cell.length_b   1.000
_cell.length_c   1.000
_cell.angle_alpha   90.00
_cell.angle_beta   90.00
_cell.angle_gamma   90.00
#
_symmetry.space_group_name_H-M   'P 1'
#
loop_
_entity.id
_entity.type
_entity.pdbx_description
1 polymer ?
#
loop_
_entity_poly.entity_id
_entity_poly.type
_entity_poly.pdbx_seq_one_letter_code
_entity_poly.pdbx_strand_id
1 'polypeptide(L)'
;MGTFLRFLGITSSDDNRVDEATGLTERQKKLVQNTWAVVRKDEVASGIAVMTTFFKKYPEYQRYFPAFKDTPLNELPANKRFQAHCASVITALNNVIDSLHDPALMEASLISLAERHKKRGQTKEEFQNLKEVMLEVLRQALGKQYTPEVAEAWSKALDGLFTKIYQVFAS
;
A
#
# COMPACT_ATOMS: atom_id res chain seq x y z
N MET A 1 -35.91 18.18 -33.25
CA MET A 1 -34.88 19.21 -33.06
C MET A 1 -34.78 19.54 -31.59
N GLY A 2 -33.56 19.46 -31.01
CA GLY A 2 -33.24 19.80 -29.61
C GLY A 2 -33.76 18.77 -28.60
N THR A 3 -33.00 18.14 -27.72
CA THR A 3 -31.85 18.66 -26.97
C THR A 3 -31.01 17.46 -26.50
N PHE A 4 -29.92 17.16 -27.21
CA PHE A 4 -29.04 16.01 -26.94
C PHE A 4 -27.63 16.41 -26.47
N LEU A 5 -27.44 17.63 -25.97
CA LEU A 5 -26.12 18.17 -25.63
C LEU A 5 -26.14 18.94 -24.30
N ARG A 6 -26.19 18.21 -23.19
CA ARG A 6 -25.74 18.67 -21.86
C ARG A 6 -25.22 17.49 -21.03
N PHE A 7 -24.13 16.86 -21.45
CA PHE A 7 -23.34 16.01 -20.54
C PHE A 7 -21.84 15.93 -20.90
N LEU A 8 -21.30 16.95 -21.59
CA LEU A 8 -19.88 17.04 -21.93
C LEU A 8 -19.33 18.39 -21.45
N GLY A 9 -19.14 18.57 -20.14
CA GLY A 9 -18.61 19.84 -19.65
C GLY A 9 -18.29 20.01 -18.16
N ILE A 10 -18.26 18.95 -17.33
CA ILE A 10 -17.87 19.06 -15.90
C ILE A 10 -16.97 17.88 -15.50
N THR A 11 -15.74 17.79 -16.00
CA THR A 11 -14.77 16.79 -15.49
C THR A 11 -13.31 17.27 -15.52
N SER A 12 -13.00 18.56 -15.35
CA SER A 12 -11.62 19.02 -15.60
C SER A 12 -10.94 19.89 -14.54
N SER A 13 -11.63 20.60 -13.65
CA SER A 13 -10.91 21.46 -12.68
C SER A 13 -10.71 20.80 -11.32
N ASP A 14 -11.63 19.95 -10.88
CA ASP A 14 -11.58 19.36 -9.53
C ASP A 14 -10.63 18.14 -9.47
N ASP A 15 -10.48 17.41 -10.58
CA ASP A 15 -9.67 16.18 -10.62
C ASP A 15 -8.16 16.39 -10.37
N ASN A 16 -7.68 17.62 -10.53
CA ASN A 16 -6.29 18.02 -10.28
C ASN A 16 -6.12 18.82 -8.98
N ARG A 17 -7.21 19.13 -8.26
CA ARG A 17 -7.12 19.79 -6.96
C ARG A 17 -6.52 18.82 -5.96
N VAL A 18 -5.54 19.28 -5.19
CA VAL A 18 -4.92 18.48 -4.13
C VAL A 18 -5.84 18.49 -2.91
N ASP A 19 -6.18 17.31 -2.42
CA ASP A 19 -6.78 17.12 -1.11
C ASP A 19 -5.70 17.30 -0.04
N GLU A 20 -5.85 18.31 0.82
CA GLU A 20 -4.87 18.65 1.85
C GLU A 20 -4.67 17.53 2.89
N ALA A 21 -5.69 16.70 3.12
CA ALA A 21 -5.61 15.63 4.13
C ALA A 21 -4.77 14.44 3.64
N THR A 22 -4.79 14.17 2.33
CA THR A 22 -4.09 13.03 1.73
C THR A 22 -2.85 13.43 0.91
N GLY A 23 -2.75 14.69 0.49
CA GLY A 23 -1.73 15.18 -0.44
C GLY A 23 -1.93 14.69 -1.88
N LEU A 24 -3.08 14.07 -2.18
CA LEU A 24 -3.39 13.46 -3.48
C LEU A 24 -4.45 14.25 -4.21
N THR A 25 -4.40 14.25 -5.54
CA THR A 25 -5.53 14.68 -6.36
C THR A 25 -6.52 13.53 -6.57
N GLU A 26 -7.76 13.84 -6.92
CA GLU A 26 -8.76 12.81 -7.26
C GLU A 26 -8.31 11.93 -8.42
N ARG A 27 -7.60 12.50 -9.41
CA ARG A 27 -6.97 11.73 -10.49
C ARG A 27 -5.95 10.73 -9.94
N GLN A 28 -5.11 11.13 -8.97
CA GLN A 28 -4.10 10.25 -8.38
C GLN A 28 -4.73 9.15 -7.53
N LYS A 29 -5.76 9.47 -6.74
CA LYS A 29 -6.53 8.45 -5.99
C LYS A 29 -7.11 7.40 -6.93
N LYS A 30 -7.74 7.83 -8.04
CA LYS A 30 -8.26 6.93 -9.09
C LYS A 30 -7.16 6.06 -9.70
N LEU A 31 -5.99 6.62 -10.02
CA LEU A 31 -4.85 5.86 -10.57
C LEU A 31 -4.37 4.79 -9.59
N VAL A 32 -4.21 5.13 -8.32
CA VAL A 32 -3.82 4.21 -7.25
C VAL A 32 -4.84 3.09 -7.12
N GLN A 33 -6.13 3.41 -6.99
CA GLN A 33 -7.20 2.42 -6.84
C GLN A 33 -7.32 1.49 -8.06
N ASN A 34 -7.30 2.06 -9.27
CA ASN A 34 -7.42 1.28 -10.51
C ASN A 34 -6.23 0.34 -10.73
N THR A 35 -5.01 0.79 -10.43
CA THR A 35 -3.82 -0.06 -10.60
C THR A 35 -3.66 -1.06 -9.46
N TRP A 36 -4.11 -0.71 -8.24
CA TRP A 36 -4.18 -1.66 -7.12
C TRP A 36 -5.11 -2.84 -7.41
N ALA A 37 -6.15 -2.66 -8.23
CA ALA A 37 -7.04 -3.75 -8.67
C ALA A 37 -6.29 -4.94 -9.30
N VAL A 38 -5.14 -4.69 -9.94
CA VAL A 38 -4.27 -5.74 -10.50
C VAL A 38 -3.61 -6.55 -9.38
N VAL A 39 -3.09 -5.86 -8.36
CA VAL A 39 -2.37 -6.47 -7.23
C VAL A 39 -3.30 -7.26 -6.32
N ARG A 40 -4.49 -6.71 -6.01
CA ARG A 40 -5.44 -7.37 -5.10
C ARG A 40 -6.18 -8.58 -5.70
N LYS A 41 -5.99 -8.88 -7.00
CA LYS A 41 -6.66 -10.01 -7.67
C LYS A 41 -6.24 -11.37 -7.08
N ASP A 42 -4.99 -11.49 -6.66
CA ASP A 42 -4.48 -12.64 -5.92
C ASP A 42 -3.75 -12.13 -4.67
N GLU A 43 -4.50 -11.96 -3.58
CA GLU A 43 -4.01 -11.37 -2.34
C GLU A 43 -2.86 -12.20 -1.74
N VAL A 44 -2.92 -13.52 -1.85
CA VAL A 44 -1.87 -14.38 -1.28
C VAL A 44 -0.60 -14.26 -2.11
N ALA A 45 -0.69 -14.36 -3.44
CA ALA A 45 0.49 -14.24 -4.30
C ALA A 45 1.14 -12.85 -4.19
N SER A 46 0.35 -11.79 -4.14
CA SER A 46 0.85 -10.42 -3.96
C SER A 46 1.51 -10.22 -2.60
N GLY A 47 0.91 -10.73 -1.52
CA GLY A 47 1.51 -10.67 -0.19
C GLY A 47 2.82 -11.48 -0.12
N ILE A 48 2.89 -12.64 -0.78
CA ILE A 48 4.14 -13.41 -0.91
C ILE A 48 5.20 -12.57 -1.63
N ALA A 49 4.86 -11.92 -2.75
CA ALA A 49 5.79 -11.08 -3.49
C ALA A 49 6.35 -9.93 -2.62
N VAL A 50 5.50 -9.26 -1.83
CA VAL A 50 5.92 -8.22 -0.87
C VAL A 50 6.83 -8.80 0.20
N MET A 51 6.38 -9.81 0.94
CA MET A 51 7.08 -10.31 2.12
C MET A 51 8.37 -11.06 1.77
N THR A 52 8.39 -11.81 0.67
CA THR A 52 9.62 -12.47 0.19
C THR A 52 10.64 -11.46 -0.31
N THR A 53 10.23 -10.39 -1.02
CA THR A 53 11.14 -9.30 -1.40
C THR A 53 11.68 -8.59 -0.16
N PHE A 54 10.82 -8.35 0.84
CA PHE A 54 11.20 -7.75 2.11
C PHE A 54 12.25 -8.57 2.86
N PHE A 55 12.04 -9.88 3.05
CA PHE A 55 13.02 -10.73 3.72
C PHE A 55 14.27 -11.04 2.89
N LYS A 56 14.21 -10.94 1.55
CA LYS A 56 15.43 -11.00 0.72
C LYS A 56 16.32 -9.78 0.94
N LYS A 57 15.72 -8.59 1.08
CA LYS A 57 16.45 -7.33 1.26
C LYS A 57 16.87 -7.11 2.72
N TYR A 58 16.06 -7.59 3.66
CA TYR A 58 16.27 -7.46 5.12
C TYR A 58 16.03 -8.81 5.83
N PRO A 59 16.95 -9.79 5.68
CA PRO A 59 16.77 -11.15 6.21
C PRO A 59 16.55 -11.19 7.72
N GLU A 60 17.14 -10.25 8.46
CA GLU A 60 17.02 -10.14 9.91
C GLU A 60 15.59 -9.91 10.38
N TYR A 61 14.70 -9.36 9.55
CA TYR A 61 13.32 -9.09 9.93
C TYR A 61 12.45 -10.34 10.03
N GLN A 62 12.84 -11.44 9.38
CA GLN A 62 12.11 -12.70 9.48
C GLN A 62 12.07 -13.22 10.94
N ARG A 63 13.05 -12.87 11.78
CA ARG A 63 13.12 -13.28 13.19
C ARG A 63 11.91 -12.84 14.03
N TYR A 64 11.21 -11.77 13.63
CA TYR A 64 10.05 -11.23 14.34
C TYR A 64 8.77 -12.05 14.13
N PHE A 65 8.82 -13.11 13.32
CA PHE A 65 7.66 -13.93 12.98
C PHE A 65 7.81 -15.37 13.49
N PRO A 66 7.51 -15.63 14.79
CA PRO A 66 7.76 -16.95 15.42
C PRO A 66 7.22 -18.16 14.66
N ALA A 67 6.11 -17.99 13.92
CA ALA A 67 5.46 -19.07 13.18
C ALA A 67 6.25 -19.57 11.95
N PHE A 68 7.21 -18.79 11.46
CA PHE A 68 8.00 -19.13 10.26
C PHE A 68 9.42 -18.53 10.27
N LYS A 69 9.91 -18.08 11.43
CA LYS A 69 11.23 -17.42 11.54
C LYS A 69 12.40 -18.32 11.12
N ASP A 70 12.25 -19.63 11.27
CA ASP A 70 13.28 -20.64 10.96
C ASP A 70 13.01 -21.35 9.62
N THR A 71 11.97 -20.95 8.88
CA THR A 71 11.66 -21.51 7.56
C THR A 71 12.59 -20.89 6.50
N PRO A 72 13.30 -21.67 5.68
CA PRO A 72 14.13 -21.13 4.59
C PRO A 72 13.33 -20.24 3.62
N LEU A 73 13.95 -19.17 3.09
CA LEU A 73 13.27 -18.20 2.22
C LEU A 73 12.62 -18.83 0.98
N ASN A 74 13.22 -19.87 0.41
CA ASN A 74 12.69 -20.62 -0.73
C ASN A 74 11.51 -21.52 -0.38
N GLU A 75 11.31 -21.85 0.90
CA GLU A 75 10.22 -22.69 1.39
C GLU A 75 9.05 -21.87 1.94
N LEU A 76 9.29 -20.60 2.32
CA LEU A 76 8.26 -19.69 2.83
C LEU A 76 6.98 -19.63 1.98
N PRO A 77 7.04 -19.52 0.63
CA PRO A 77 5.82 -19.45 -0.18
C PRO A 77 4.87 -20.64 0.01
N ALA A 78 5.37 -21.81 0.41
CA ALA A 78 4.54 -23.00 0.69
C ALA A 78 4.02 -23.06 2.15
N ASN A 79 4.61 -22.28 3.07
CA ASN A 79 4.22 -22.27 4.48
C ASN A 79 2.85 -21.59 4.68
N LYS A 80 1.88 -22.32 5.21
CA LYS A 80 0.50 -21.82 5.39
C LYS A 80 0.36 -20.68 6.40
N ARG A 81 1.21 -20.63 7.43
CA ARG A 81 1.24 -19.51 8.38
C ARG A 81 1.79 -18.25 7.71
N PHE A 82 2.79 -18.40 6.84
CA PHE A 82 3.29 -17.30 6.03
C PHE A 82 2.24 -16.80 5.02
N GLN A 83 1.56 -17.70 4.30
CA GLN A 83 0.47 -17.33 3.39
C GLN A 83 -0.65 -16.55 4.10
N ALA A 84 -1.07 -16.99 5.29
CA ALA A 84 -2.08 -16.28 6.09
C ALA A 84 -1.62 -14.88 6.51
N HIS A 85 -0.34 -14.72 6.86
CA HIS A 85 0.23 -13.41 7.14
C HIS A 85 0.26 -12.52 5.90
N CYS A 86 0.69 -13.07 4.75
CA CYS A 86 0.70 -12.38 3.46
C CYS A 86 -0.69 -11.85 3.07
N ALA A 87 -1.72 -12.68 3.20
CA ALA A 87 -3.11 -12.25 2.98
C ALA A 87 -3.50 -11.09 3.91
N SER A 88 -3.15 -11.19 5.20
CA SER A 88 -3.46 -10.15 6.19
C SER A 88 -2.80 -8.80 5.86
N VAL A 89 -1.58 -8.82 5.31
CA VAL A 89 -0.89 -7.61 4.84
C VAL A 89 -1.65 -6.98 3.68
N ILE A 90 -2.04 -7.77 2.67
CA ILE A 90 -2.80 -7.25 1.53
C ILE A 90 -4.19 -6.75 1.95
N THR A 91 -4.87 -7.43 2.87
CA THR A 91 -6.14 -6.94 3.43
C THR A 91 -5.97 -5.59 4.13
N ALA A 92 -4.89 -5.39 4.91
CA ALA A 92 -4.63 -4.10 5.54
C ALA A 92 -4.39 -2.99 4.50
N LEU A 93 -3.67 -3.29 3.42
CA LEU A 93 -3.45 -2.35 2.32
C LEU A 93 -4.75 -2.04 1.55
N ASN A 94 -5.60 -3.05 1.28
CA ASN A 94 -6.92 -2.85 0.69
C ASN A 94 -7.73 -1.84 1.50
N ASN A 95 -7.84 -2.04 2.81
CA ASN A 95 -8.64 -1.15 3.67
C ASN A 95 -8.15 0.30 3.61
N VAL A 96 -6.84 0.52 3.57
CA VAL A 96 -6.24 1.85 3.47
C VAL A 96 -6.47 2.48 2.09
N ILE A 97 -6.30 1.70 1.01
CA ILE A 97 -6.47 2.19 -0.37
C ILE A 97 -7.95 2.46 -0.69
N ASP A 98 -8.86 1.63 -0.19
CA ASP A 98 -10.30 1.79 -0.37
C ASP A 98 -10.82 3.00 0.44
N SER A 99 -10.11 3.43 1.50
CA SER A 99 -10.45 4.60 2.32
C SER A 99 -9.78 5.92 1.91
N LEU A 100 -9.12 6.00 0.75
CA LEU A 100 -8.49 7.25 0.26
C LEU A 100 -9.47 8.45 0.10
N HIS A 101 -10.77 8.18 0.05
CA HIS A 101 -11.84 9.19 0.00
C HIS A 101 -12.44 9.53 1.37
N ASP A 102 -12.00 8.85 2.43
CA ASP A 102 -12.34 9.12 3.83
C ASP A 102 -11.03 9.24 4.64
N PRO A 103 -10.37 10.42 4.60
CA PRO A 103 -9.05 10.59 5.21
C PRO A 103 -9.04 10.34 6.72
N ALA A 104 -10.16 10.60 7.41
CA ALA A 104 -10.29 10.36 8.85
C ALA A 104 -10.29 8.86 9.17
N LEU A 105 -11.06 8.06 8.42
CA LEU A 105 -11.06 6.60 8.56
C LEU A 105 -9.70 6.00 8.18
N MET A 106 -9.09 6.49 7.10
CA MET A 106 -7.77 6.09 6.64
C MET A 106 -6.71 6.33 7.74
N GLU A 107 -6.69 7.53 8.32
CA GLU A 107 -5.76 7.91 9.39
C GLU A 107 -5.96 7.06 10.64
N ALA A 108 -7.20 6.89 11.11
CA ALA A 108 -7.49 6.04 12.26
C ALA A 108 -7.01 4.58 12.05
N SER A 109 -7.20 4.05 10.84
CA SER A 109 -6.76 2.70 10.47
C SER A 109 -5.23 2.56 10.48
N LEU A 110 -4.51 3.55 9.93
CA LEU A 110 -3.05 3.59 9.91
C LEU A 110 -2.45 3.74 11.30
N ILE A 111 -3.01 4.61 12.14
CA ILE A 111 -2.56 4.80 13.52
C ILE A 111 -2.72 3.49 14.30
N SER A 112 -3.90 2.85 14.24
CA SER A 112 -4.14 1.57 14.91
C SER A 112 -3.22 0.44 14.41
N LEU A 113 -2.90 0.42 13.11
CA LEU A 113 -1.91 -0.48 12.54
C LEU A 113 -0.52 -0.22 13.14
N ALA A 114 -0.08 1.04 13.13
CA ALA A 114 1.25 1.46 13.59
C ALA A 114 1.44 1.18 15.08
N GLU A 115 0.45 1.48 15.93
CA GLU A 115 0.49 1.22 17.38
C GLU A 115 0.67 -0.28 17.68
N ARG A 116 -0.06 -1.16 16.97
CA ARG A 116 0.06 -2.61 17.14
C ARG A 116 1.45 -3.12 16.77
N HIS A 117 2.09 -2.54 15.76
CA HIS A 117 3.45 -2.91 15.36
C HIS A 117 4.50 -2.31 16.32
N LYS A 118 4.34 -1.06 16.75
CA LYS A 118 5.18 -0.44 17.77
C LYS A 118 5.19 -1.27 19.06
N LYS A 119 4.01 -1.73 19.52
CA LYS A 119 3.89 -2.59 20.71
C LYS A 119 4.63 -3.93 20.58
N ARG A 120 4.81 -4.43 19.35
CA ARG A 120 5.58 -5.66 19.06
C ARG A 120 7.08 -5.41 18.90
N GLY A 121 7.51 -4.14 18.99
CA GLY A 121 8.92 -3.74 18.90
C GLY A 121 9.38 -3.33 17.51
N GLN A 122 8.47 -3.15 16.54
CA GLN A 122 8.86 -2.63 15.23
C GLN A 122 9.36 -1.19 15.33
N THR A 123 10.24 -0.80 14.41
CA THR A 123 10.82 0.55 14.36
C THR A 123 10.28 1.36 13.17
N LYS A 124 10.49 2.68 13.21
CA LYS A 124 10.21 3.56 12.06
C LYS A 124 11.00 3.14 10.82
N GLU A 125 12.25 2.74 11.00
CA GLU A 125 13.16 2.31 9.93
C GLU A 125 12.62 1.06 9.21
N GLU A 126 12.09 0.09 9.96
CA GLU A 126 11.48 -1.12 9.39
C GLU A 126 10.27 -0.79 8.49
N PHE A 127 9.47 0.22 8.84
CA PHE A 127 8.41 0.73 7.96
C PHE A 127 8.94 1.49 6.75
N GLN A 128 10.02 2.28 6.90
CA GLN A 128 10.67 2.94 5.75
C GLN A 128 11.16 1.90 4.73
N ASN A 129 11.79 0.84 5.23
CA ASN A 129 12.24 -0.30 4.44
C ASN A 129 11.08 -1.03 3.73
N LEU A 130 9.95 -1.21 4.41
CA LEU A 130 8.73 -1.78 3.81
C LEU A 130 8.20 -0.89 2.67
N LYS A 131 8.17 0.43 2.85
CA LYS A 131 7.70 1.37 1.82
C LYS A 131 8.50 1.26 0.52
N GLU A 132 9.84 1.16 0.63
CA GLU A 132 10.71 0.98 -0.54
C GLU A 132 10.39 -0.32 -1.28
N VAL A 133 10.21 -1.42 -0.53
CA VAL A 133 9.85 -2.72 -1.09
C VAL A 133 8.48 -2.68 -1.77
N MET A 134 7.50 -1.97 -1.21
CA MET A 134 6.19 -1.80 -1.83
C MET A 134 6.29 -1.12 -3.20
N LEU A 135 7.07 -0.04 -3.33
CA LEU A 135 7.28 0.63 -4.62
C LEU A 135 7.95 -0.29 -5.65
N GLU A 136 8.94 -1.08 -5.21
CA GLU A 136 9.60 -2.06 -6.08
C GLU A 136 8.62 -3.13 -6.58
N VAL A 137 7.84 -3.72 -5.67
CA VAL A 137 6.87 -4.78 -6.02
C VAL A 137 5.76 -4.24 -6.90
N LEU A 138 5.26 -3.02 -6.64
CA LEU A 138 4.27 -2.37 -7.50
C LEU A 138 4.80 -2.19 -8.92
N ARG A 139 6.03 -1.71 -9.07
CA ARG A 139 6.68 -1.56 -10.38
C ARG A 139 6.78 -2.89 -11.12
N GLN A 140 7.19 -3.95 -10.43
CA GLN A 140 7.32 -5.29 -11.02
C GLN A 140 5.95 -5.87 -11.42
N ALA A 141 4.95 -5.76 -10.53
CA ALA A 141 3.61 -6.32 -10.75
C ALA A 141 2.86 -5.61 -11.89
N LEU A 142 2.99 -4.28 -11.99
CA LEU A 142 2.28 -3.48 -12.98
C LEU A 142 2.98 -3.47 -14.35
N GLY A 143 4.30 -3.68 -14.40
CA GLY A 143 5.06 -3.75 -15.64
C GLY A 143 4.82 -2.52 -16.53
N LYS A 144 4.28 -2.74 -17.73
CA LYS A 144 3.97 -1.66 -18.69
C LYS A 144 2.89 -0.69 -18.19
N GLN A 145 2.05 -1.09 -17.24
CA GLN A 145 1.02 -0.22 -16.64
C GLN A 145 1.62 0.72 -15.59
N TYR A 146 2.87 0.51 -15.16
CA TYR A 146 3.58 1.43 -14.26
C TYR A 146 4.13 2.64 -15.03
N THR A 147 3.23 3.44 -15.59
CA THR A 147 3.58 4.66 -16.31
C THR A 147 4.15 5.72 -15.36
N PRO A 148 4.81 6.79 -15.85
CA PRO A 148 5.30 7.87 -15.00
C PRO A 148 4.21 8.47 -14.09
N GLU A 149 2.99 8.62 -14.59
CA GLU A 149 1.86 9.16 -13.81
C GLU A 149 1.42 8.19 -12.71
N VAL A 150 1.41 6.88 -12.98
CA VAL A 150 1.11 5.85 -11.99
C VAL A 150 2.20 5.79 -10.93
N ALA A 151 3.47 5.88 -11.34
CA ALA A 151 4.61 5.91 -10.43
C ALA A 151 4.56 7.13 -9.49
N GLU A 152 4.25 8.31 -10.02
CA GLU A 152 4.09 9.53 -9.22
C GLU A 152 2.91 9.40 -8.24
N ALA A 153 1.77 8.90 -8.70
CA ALA A 153 0.59 8.71 -7.86
C ALA A 153 0.86 7.74 -6.69
N TRP A 154 1.54 6.61 -6.96
CA TRP A 154 1.94 5.66 -5.91
C TRP A 154 2.98 6.24 -4.96
N SER A 155 3.98 6.98 -5.46
CA SER A 155 4.97 7.64 -4.59
C SER A 155 4.26 8.58 -3.61
N LYS A 156 3.42 9.48 -4.11
CA LYS A 156 2.69 10.45 -3.27
C LYS A 156 1.75 9.75 -2.29
N ALA A 157 1.06 8.70 -2.72
CA ALA A 157 0.17 7.97 -1.85
C ALA A 157 0.95 7.32 -0.72
N LEU A 158 2.01 6.57 -1.03
CA LEU A 158 2.83 5.94 0.00
C LEU A 158 3.56 6.97 0.87
N ASP A 159 3.97 8.13 0.35
CA ASP A 159 4.49 9.24 1.14
C ASP A 159 3.48 9.70 2.19
N GLY A 160 2.24 10.00 1.79
CA GLY A 160 1.17 10.42 2.70
C GLY A 160 0.82 9.36 3.74
N LEU A 161 0.59 8.13 3.29
CA LEU A 161 0.21 7.01 4.17
C LEU A 161 1.29 6.70 5.21
N PHE A 162 2.55 6.59 4.78
CA PHE A 162 3.64 6.27 5.71
C PHE A 162 4.00 7.45 6.61
N THR A 163 3.79 8.69 6.19
CA THR A 163 3.94 9.86 7.07
C THR A 163 3.06 9.73 8.31
N LYS A 164 1.80 9.29 8.15
CA LYS A 164 0.89 9.03 9.28
C LYS A 164 1.38 7.89 10.18
N ILE A 165 1.90 6.81 9.60
CA ILE A 165 2.52 5.72 10.36
C ILE A 165 3.69 6.24 11.20
N TYR A 166 4.57 7.06 10.62
CA TYR A 166 5.77 7.57 11.29
C TYR A 166 5.47 8.47 12.49
N GLN A 167 4.31 9.14 12.52
CA GLN A 167 3.91 9.97 13.66
C GLN A 167 3.80 9.15 14.95
N VAL A 168 3.32 7.90 14.86
CA VAL A 168 3.21 6.99 16.01
C VAL A 168 4.58 6.57 16.55
N PHE A 169 5.63 6.56 15.72
CA PHE A 169 6.99 6.22 16.14
C PHE A 169 7.79 7.42 16.63
N ALA A 170 7.28 8.65 16.47
CA ALA A 170 7.92 9.87 16.95
C ALA A 170 7.48 10.27 18.37
N SER A 171 6.34 9.77 18.84
CA SER A 171 5.82 9.90 20.21
C SER A 171 6.42 8.87 21.16
#